data_AF-A0A848SUN4-F1
#
_entry.id   AF-A0A848SUN4-F1
#
_cell.length_a   1.000
_cell.length_b   1.000
_cell.length_c   1.000
_cell.angle_alpha   90.00
_cell.angle_beta   90.00
_cell.angle_gamma   90.00
#
_symmetry.space_group_name_H-M   'P 1'
#
loop_
_entity.id
_entity.type
_entity.pdbx_description
1 polymer ?
#
loop_
_entity_poly.entity_id
_entity_poly.type
_entity_poly.pdbx_seq_one_letter_code
_entity_poly.pdbx_strand_id
1 'polypeptide(L)'
;MEQTKPDKTQKTILWLARILGSLYLAFALFFLLAHMFGEEESMSGFQNTKEILTFMCFPVTVIVGLAIAYKWEGLGGFIAAAGMAGLYMLRPELISNYFMAIPLLPALLYITYWWLSKKMGLR
;
A
#
# COMPACT_ATOMS: atom_id res chain seq x y z
N MET A 1 -31.29 6.22 16.99
CA MET A 1 -29.83 6.12 16.80
C MET A 1 -29.41 7.35 16.03
N GLU A 2 -28.71 8.25 16.69
CA GLU A 2 -28.33 9.57 16.19
C GLU A 2 -27.35 9.42 15.01
N GLN A 3 -27.78 9.77 13.80
CA GLN A 3 -26.89 9.82 12.64
C GLN A 3 -26.03 11.09 12.73
N THR A 4 -24.90 10.99 13.44
CA THR A 4 -23.92 12.05 13.57
C THR A 4 -23.27 12.34 12.21
N LYS A 5 -23.49 13.56 11.68
CA LYS A 5 -22.85 14.21 10.50
C LYS A 5 -21.81 13.35 9.73
N PRO A 6 -22.22 12.65 8.67
CA PRO A 6 -21.36 11.68 7.99
C PRO A 6 -20.32 12.28 7.01
N ASP A 7 -20.35 13.58 6.71
CA ASP A 7 -19.62 14.14 5.56
C ASP A 7 -18.16 14.53 5.88
N LYS A 8 -17.91 15.20 7.02
CA LYS A 8 -16.58 15.77 7.31
C LYS A 8 -15.54 14.69 7.62
N THR A 9 -15.86 13.74 8.50
CA THR A 9 -14.93 12.69 8.93
C THR A 9 -14.49 11.81 7.76
N GLN A 10 -15.41 11.46 6.86
CA GLN A 10 -15.07 10.66 5.68
C GLN A 10 -14.17 11.40 4.70
N LYS A 11 -14.49 12.67 4.42
CA LYS A 11 -13.64 13.53 3.59
C LYS A 11 -12.25 13.64 4.18
N THR A 12 -12.12 13.75 5.51
CA THR A 12 -10.83 13.71 6.20
C THR A 12 -10.11 12.38 6.00
N ILE A 13 -10.78 11.23 6.18
CA ILE A 13 -10.15 9.91 5.98
C ILE A 13 -9.67 9.75 4.53
N LEU A 14 -10.47 10.15 3.54
CA LEU A 14 -10.08 10.08 2.13
C LEU A 14 -8.88 10.98 1.83
N TRP A 15 -8.88 12.20 2.37
CA TRP A 15 -7.77 13.13 2.17
C TRP A 15 -6.48 12.62 2.82
N LEU A 16 -6.57 12.06 4.03
CA LEU A 16 -5.43 11.41 4.70
C LEU A 16 -4.94 10.21 3.92
N ALA A 17 -5.84 9.34 3.44
CA ALA A 17 -5.51 8.20 2.60
C ALA A 17 -4.76 8.64 1.34
N ARG A 18 -5.24 9.69 0.67
CA ARG A 18 -4.61 10.26 -0.52
C ARG A 18 -3.26 10.90 -0.24
N ILE A 19 -3.12 11.71 0.80
CA ILE A 19 -1.82 12.32 1.14
C ILE A 19 -0.80 11.23 1.46
N LEU A 20 -1.12 10.34 2.40
CA LEU A 20 -0.20 9.28 2.84
C LEU A 20 0.08 8.29 1.72
N GLY A 21 -0.95 7.94 0.94
CA GLY A 21 -0.83 7.09 -0.24
C GLY A 21 0.06 7.73 -1.30
N SER A 22 -0.11 9.02 -1.62
CA SER A 22 0.72 9.74 -2.59
C SER A 22 2.18 9.79 -2.13
N LEU A 23 2.38 10.14 -0.86
CA LEU A 23 3.72 10.29 -0.28
C LEU A 23 4.47 8.96 -0.31
N TYR A 24 3.81 7.88 0.13
CA TYR A 24 4.41 6.56 0.10
C TYR A 24 4.62 6.05 -1.33
N LEU A 25 3.64 6.24 -2.21
CA LEU A 25 3.73 5.83 -3.61
C LEU A 25 4.90 6.52 -4.32
N ALA A 26 5.05 7.83 -4.15
CA ALA A 26 6.17 8.57 -4.71
C ALA A 26 7.51 8.09 -4.15
N PHE A 27 7.59 7.88 -2.83
CA PHE A 27 8.76 7.32 -2.18
C PHE A 27 9.13 5.94 -2.73
N ALA A 28 8.18 5.00 -2.74
CA ALA A 28 8.40 3.63 -3.22
C ALA A 28 8.74 3.60 -4.72
N LEU A 29 8.10 4.44 -5.53
CA LEU A 29 8.39 4.55 -6.95
C LEU A 29 9.79 5.11 -7.20
N PHE A 30 10.23 6.11 -6.43
CA PHE A 30 11.59 6.63 -6.50
C PHE A 30 12.63 5.52 -6.24
N PHE A 31 12.46 4.74 -5.18
CA PHE A 31 13.36 3.62 -4.87
C PHE A 31 13.30 2.49 -5.92
N LEU A 32 12.10 2.18 -6.44
CA LEU A 32 11.95 1.19 -7.49
C LEU A 32 12.69 1.62 -8.76
N LEU A 33 12.52 2.87 -9.18
CA LEU A 33 13.20 3.43 -10.35
C LEU A 33 14.71 3.52 -10.12
N ALA A 34 15.15 3.97 -8.95
CA ALA A 34 16.57 3.99 -8.59
C ALA A 34 17.19 2.58 -8.64
N HIS A 35 16.45 1.55 -8.20
CA HIS A 35 16.90 0.16 -8.31
C HIS A 35 16.95 -0.34 -9.77
N MET A 36 16.06 0.13 -10.64
CA MET A 36 16.01 -0.28 -12.06
C MET A 36 17.02 0.46 -12.95
N PHE A 37 17.35 1.72 -12.64
CA PHE A 37 18.16 2.60 -13.49
C PHE A 37 19.50 3.02 -12.87
N GLY A 38 19.75 2.71 -11.60
CA GLY A 38 21.03 3.01 -10.95
C GLY A 38 22.16 2.21 -11.57
N GLU A 39 23.19 2.90 -12.07
CA GLU A 39 24.43 2.26 -12.51
C GLU A 39 25.25 1.88 -11.27
N GLU A 40 25.41 0.55 -11.09
CA GLU A 40 26.45 -0.19 -10.36
C GLU A 40 26.13 -0.93 -9.03
N GLU A 41 26.74 -2.14 -8.96
CA GLU A 41 27.07 -3.02 -7.82
C GLU A 41 26.08 -4.03 -7.21
N SER A 42 24.96 -4.39 -7.86
CA SER A 42 24.30 -5.69 -7.56
C SER A 42 24.60 -6.72 -8.63
N MET A 43 25.88 -7.14 -8.70
CA MET A 43 26.38 -8.33 -9.41
C MET A 43 25.89 -9.64 -8.74
N SER A 44 24.60 -9.65 -8.43
CA SER A 44 23.82 -10.73 -7.88
C SER A 44 22.37 -10.33 -8.16
N GLY A 45 21.97 -10.31 -9.44
CA GLY A 45 20.55 -10.33 -9.80
C GLY A 45 19.84 -11.45 -9.02
N PHE A 46 18.52 -11.38 -8.88
CA PHE A 46 17.73 -12.29 -8.03
C PHE A 46 18.33 -13.70 -7.90
N GLN A 47 18.91 -14.00 -6.73
CA GLN A 47 19.68 -15.23 -6.53
C GLN A 47 18.79 -16.45 -6.39
N ASN A 48 17.53 -16.23 -6.02
CA ASN A 48 16.56 -17.27 -5.75
C ASN A 48 15.13 -16.79 -6.04
N THR A 49 14.25 -17.70 -6.44
CA THR A 49 12.79 -17.49 -6.58
C THR A 49 12.19 -16.81 -5.35
N LYS A 50 12.72 -17.09 -4.15
CA LYS A 50 12.27 -16.45 -2.91
C LYS A 50 12.47 -14.93 -2.92
N GLU A 51 13.54 -14.42 -3.54
CA GLU A 51 13.81 -12.98 -3.65
C GLU A 51 12.93 -12.32 -4.71
N ILE A 52 12.76 -12.98 -5.86
CA ILE A 52 11.85 -12.54 -6.93
C ILE A 52 10.42 -12.37 -6.38
N LEU A 53 9.96 -13.38 -5.64
CA LEU A 53 8.61 -13.36 -5.06
C LEU A 53 8.48 -12.30 -3.96
N THR A 54 9.52 -12.13 -3.14
CA THR A 54 9.56 -11.06 -2.13
C THR A 54 9.45 -9.69 -2.80
N PHE A 55 10.19 -9.45 -3.88
CA PHE A 55 10.18 -8.21 -4.66
C PHE A 55 8.82 -7.94 -5.34
N MET A 56 8.19 -9.00 -5.87
CA MET A 56 6.83 -8.91 -6.42
C MET A 56 5.79 -8.57 -5.35
N CYS A 57 5.84 -9.23 -4.19
CA CYS A 57 4.96 -8.91 -3.06
C CYS A 57 5.22 -7.48 -2.54
N PHE A 58 6.48 -7.08 -2.47
CA PHE A 58 6.92 -5.76 -2.04
C PHE A 58 8.25 -5.39 -2.71
N PRO A 59 8.34 -4.26 -3.45
CA PRO A 59 7.41 -3.14 -3.43
C PRO A 59 6.33 -3.17 -4.54
N VAL A 60 6.43 -4.06 -5.54
CA VAL A 60 5.62 -3.96 -6.78
C VAL A 60 4.11 -4.00 -6.52
N THR A 61 3.62 -5.01 -5.80
CA THR A 61 2.18 -5.15 -5.51
C THR A 61 1.65 -3.97 -4.68
N VAL A 62 2.45 -3.41 -3.76
CA VAL A 62 2.05 -2.24 -2.97
C VAL A 62 1.92 -1.00 -3.84
N ILE A 63 2.88 -0.74 -4.72
CA ILE A 63 2.84 0.39 -5.67
C ILE A 63 1.60 0.29 -6.57
N VAL A 64 1.37 -0.89 -7.17
CA VAL A 64 0.20 -1.14 -8.03
C VAL A 64 -1.11 -1.00 -7.25
N GLY A 65 -1.19 -1.58 -6.05
CA GLY A 65 -2.36 -1.47 -5.19
C GLY A 65 -2.69 -0.03 -4.82
N LEU A 66 -1.70 0.74 -4.37
CA LEU A 66 -1.89 2.16 -4.04
C LEU A 66 -2.27 3.00 -5.26
N ALA A 67 -1.69 2.74 -6.44
CA ALA A 67 -2.08 3.41 -7.68
C ALA A 67 -3.53 3.12 -8.05
N ILE A 68 -3.97 1.86 -7.96
CA ILE A 68 -5.36 1.45 -8.19
C ILE A 68 -6.29 2.12 -7.18
N ALA A 69 -5.86 2.29 -5.92
CA ALA A 69 -6.65 2.86 -4.84
C ALA A 69 -7.12 4.30 -5.10
N TYR A 70 -6.50 5.05 -6.02
CA TYR A 70 -6.97 6.39 -6.40
C TYR A 70 -8.33 6.39 -7.07
N LYS A 71 -8.60 5.37 -7.89
CA LYS A 71 -9.87 5.21 -8.61
C LYS A 71 -10.78 4.17 -7.95
N TRP A 72 -10.18 3.12 -7.37
CA TRP A 72 -10.87 1.97 -6.76
C TRP A 72 -10.30 1.74 -5.36
N GLU A 73 -10.70 2.58 -4.40
CA GLU A 73 -10.11 2.67 -3.05
C GLU A 73 -10.06 1.32 -2.34
N GLY A 74 -11.18 0.58 -2.32
CA GLY A 74 -11.26 -0.72 -1.67
C GLY A 74 -10.33 -1.75 -2.33
N LEU A 75 -10.48 -1.95 -3.65
CA LEU A 75 -9.69 -2.93 -4.39
C LEU A 75 -8.18 -2.65 -4.28
N GLY A 76 -7.78 -1.40 -4.51
CA GLY A 76 -6.37 -1.01 -4.44
C GLY A 76 -5.79 -1.14 -3.03
N GLY A 77 -6.56 -0.74 -2.01
CA GLY A 77 -6.17 -0.94 -0.60
C GLY A 77 -5.99 -2.42 -0.25
N PHE A 78 -6.90 -3.29 -0.69
CA PHE A 78 -6.76 -4.74 -0.49
C PHE A 78 -5.56 -5.33 -1.22
N ILE A 79 -5.28 -4.90 -2.46
CA ILE A 79 -4.09 -5.35 -3.19
C ILE A 79 -2.82 -4.96 -2.45
N ALA A 80 -2.72 -3.70 -2.00
CA ALA A 80 -1.55 -3.24 -1.23
C ALA A 80 -1.40 -4.00 0.09
N ALA A 81 -2.49 -4.21 0.84
CA ALA A 81 -2.48 -4.99 2.07
C ALA A 81 -2.11 -6.46 1.83
N ALA A 82 -2.59 -7.07 0.74
CA ALA A 82 -2.25 -8.44 0.36
C ALA A 82 -0.77 -8.59 -0.03
N GLY A 83 -0.20 -7.59 -0.73
CA GLY A 83 1.24 -7.55 -1.01
C GLY A 83 2.07 -7.55 0.27
N MET A 84 1.68 -6.75 1.26
CA MET A 84 2.31 -6.73 2.59
C MET A 84 2.14 -8.03 3.37
N ALA A 85 0.95 -8.63 3.32
CA ALA A 85 0.71 -9.94 3.93
C ALA A 85 1.61 -11.02 3.29
N GLY A 86 1.71 -11.02 1.96
CA GLY A 86 2.61 -11.91 1.22
C GLY A 86 4.08 -11.73 1.60
N LEU A 87 4.53 -10.48 1.76
CA LEU A 87 5.87 -10.17 2.25
C LEU A 87 6.13 -10.83 3.60
N TYR A 88 5.23 -10.65 4.57
CA TYR A 88 5.40 -11.22 5.91
C TYR A 88 5.28 -12.74 5.95
N MET A 89 4.55 -13.36 5.03
CA MET A 89 4.53 -14.81 4.89
C MET A 89 5.87 -15.35 4.34
N LEU A 90 6.51 -14.63 3.41
CA LEU A 90 7.78 -15.05 2.79
C LEU A 90 9.02 -14.67 3.61
N ARG A 91 8.91 -13.60 4.39
CA ARG A 91 9.97 -12.99 5.20
C ARG A 91 9.38 -12.58 6.57
N PRO A 92 8.97 -13.53 7.42
CA PRO A 92 8.36 -13.22 8.73
C PRO A 92 9.27 -12.42 9.65
N GLU A 93 10.59 -12.51 9.48
CA GLU A 93 11.58 -11.67 10.16
C GLU A 93 11.38 -10.16 9.92
N LEU A 94 10.69 -9.76 8.85
CA LEU A 94 10.37 -8.35 8.57
C LEU A 94 9.18 -7.83 9.38
N ILE A 95 8.42 -8.68 10.07
CA ILE A 95 7.29 -8.27 10.91
C ILE A 95 7.76 -7.36 12.07
N SER A 96 8.92 -7.64 12.64
CA SER A 96 9.50 -6.80 13.71
C SER A 96 10.05 -5.47 13.21
N ASN A 97 10.17 -5.27 11.89
CA ASN A 97 10.64 -4.02 11.33
C ASN A 97 9.47 -3.04 11.15
N TYR A 98 9.36 -2.09 12.08
CA TYR A 98 8.31 -1.06 12.06
C TYR A 98 8.27 -0.24 10.76
N PHE A 99 9.41 -0.04 10.08
CA PHE A 99 9.43 0.69 8.81
C PHE A 99 8.70 -0.07 7.69
N MET A 100 8.72 -1.40 7.71
CA MET A 100 7.99 -2.21 6.73
C MET A 100 6.47 -2.09 6.92
N ALA A 101 5.98 -1.67 8.08
CA ALA A 101 4.55 -1.50 8.33
C ALA A 101 3.98 -0.16 7.80
N ILE A 102 4.83 0.82 7.46
CA ILE A 102 4.42 2.13 6.92
C ILE A 102 3.41 2.03 5.75
N PRO A 103 3.63 1.21 4.70
CA PRO A 103 2.67 1.06 3.60
C PRO A 103 1.28 0.57 4.00
N LEU A 104 1.14 -0.11 5.14
CA LEU A 104 -0.17 -0.55 5.63
C LEU A 104 -1.05 0.63 6.05
N LEU A 105 -0.46 1.75 6.50
CA LEU A 105 -1.23 2.91 6.93
C LEU A 105 -2.14 3.47 5.82
N PRO A 106 -1.63 3.88 4.64
CA PRO A 106 -2.50 4.32 3.57
C PRO A 106 -3.41 3.20 3.04
N ALA A 107 -2.95 1.95 2.98
CA ALA A 107 -3.77 0.82 2.53
C ALA A 107 -5.01 0.61 3.41
N LEU A 108 -4.84 0.62 4.74
CA LEU A 108 -5.93 0.50 5.70
C LEU A 108 -6.86 1.73 5.66
N LEU A 109 -6.33 2.94 5.44
CA LEU A 109 -7.16 4.13 5.28
C LEU A 109 -8.04 4.05 4.03
N TYR A 110 -7.53 3.54 2.90
CA TYR A 110 -8.32 3.30 1.71
C TYR A 110 -9.41 2.24 1.93
N ILE A 111 -9.09 1.14 2.60
CA ILE A 111 -10.06 0.07 2.93
C ILE A 111 -11.14 0.60 3.88
N THR A 112 -10.77 1.33 4.93
CA THR A 112 -11.72 1.87 5.91
C THR A 112 -12.63 2.92 5.27
N TYR A 113 -12.10 3.81 4.44
CA TYR A 113 -12.91 4.74 3.66
C TYR A 113 -13.90 4.00 2.74
N TRP A 114 -13.45 2.97 2.03
CA TRP A 114 -14.32 2.18 1.16
C TRP A 114 -15.44 1.48 1.93
N TRP A 115 -15.13 0.88 3.09
CA TRP A 115 -16.13 0.24 3.92
C TRP A 115 -17.17 1.22 4.48
N LEU A 116 -16.71 2.38 4.96
CA LEU A 116 -17.58 3.45 5.45
C LEU A 116 -18.46 4.05 4.35
N SER A 117 -17.91 4.26 3.14
CA SER A 117 -18.68 4.81 2.01
C SER A 117 -19.78 3.85 1.54
N LYS A 118 -19.51 2.54 1.52
CA LYS A 118 -20.54 1.51 1.25
C LYS A 118 -21.62 1.47 2.32
N LYS A 119 -21.25 1.50 3.60
CA LYS A 119 -22.20 1.42 4.71
C LYS A 119 -23.22 2.58 4.70
N MET A 120 -22.81 3.73 4.16
CA MET A 120 -23.61 4.94 4.14
C MET A 120 -24.34 5.18 2.81
N GLY A 121 -24.28 4.23 1.86
CA GLY A 121 -25.03 4.31 0.59
C GLY A 121 -24.61 5.48 -0.31
N LEU A 122 -23.40 6.02 -0.12
CA LEU A 122 -22.86 7.09 -0.97
C LEU A 122 -22.33 6.56 -2.32
N ARG A 123 -22.33 5.23 -2.49
CA ARG A 123 -21.88 4.48 -3.66
C ARG A 123 -22.71 3.21 -3.82
#